data_AF-A0A1B1UM90-F1
#
_entry.id   AF-A0A1B1UM90-F1
#
_cell.length_a   1.000
_cell.length_b   1.000
_cell.length_c   1.000
_cell.angle_alpha   90.00
_cell.angle_beta   90.00
_cell.angle_gamma   90.00
#
_symmetry.space_group_name_H-M   'P 1'
#
loop_
_entity.id
_entity.type
_entity.pdbx_description
1 polymer ?
#
loop_
_entity_poly.entity_id
_entity_poly.type
_entity_poly.pdbx_seq_one_letter_code
_entity_poly.pdbx_strand_id
1 'polypeptide(L)' 'MTADLAEAKDLSCIEAQLTEREDIDVLINNAGSGALGPISKGTADGLENLIEINILALTRLTHAALPGFRSSAIN' A
#
# COMPACT_ATOMS: atom_id res chain seq x y z
N MET A 1 -3.78 9.83 10.92
CA MET A 1 -5.08 9.23 10.53
C MET A 1 -4.97 7.72 10.63
N THR A 2 -6.11 7.04 10.66
CA THR A 2 -6.19 5.58 10.64
C THR A 2 -6.80 5.17 9.30
N ALA A 3 -6.20 4.17 8.65
CA ALA A 3 -6.66 3.63 7.37
C ALA A 3 -6.36 2.13 7.36
N ASP A 4 -7.29 1.33 6.88
CA ASP A 4 -7.03 -0.08 6.54
C ASP A 4 -6.63 -0.17 5.07
N LEU A 5 -5.39 -0.58 4.79
CA LEU A 5 -4.90 -0.62 3.41
C LEU A 5 -5.41 -1.83 2.62
N ALA A 6 -6.09 -2.79 3.25
CA ALA A 6 -6.88 -3.80 2.56
C ALA A 6 -8.25 -3.27 2.09
N GLU A 7 -8.75 -2.20 2.71
CA GLU A 7 -10.01 -1.57 2.31
C GLU A 7 -9.81 -0.58 1.15
N ALA A 8 -10.46 -0.85 0.03
CA ALA A 8 -10.26 -0.09 -1.21
C ALA A 8 -10.48 1.43 -1.05
N LYS A 9 -11.47 1.83 -0.23
CA LYS A 9 -11.78 3.25 0.02
C LYS A 9 -10.65 3.94 0.78
N ASP A 10 -10.12 3.29 1.80
CA ASP A 10 -9.06 3.83 2.66
C ASP A 10 -7.76 3.91 1.88
N LEU A 11 -7.42 2.85 1.11
CA LEU A 11 -6.26 2.85 0.21
C LEU A 11 -6.32 4.02 -0.77
N SER A 12 -7.46 4.27 -1.42
CA SER A 12 -7.60 5.38 -2.36
C SER A 12 -7.55 6.76 -1.72
N CYS A 13 -7.92 6.90 -0.45
CA CYS A 13 -7.71 8.14 0.28
C CYS A 13 -6.21 8.43 0.49
N ILE A 14 -5.41 7.41 0.80
CA ILE A 14 -3.96 7.56 0.97
C ILE A 14 -3.26 7.82 -0.37
N GLU A 15 -3.66 7.15 -1.45
CA GLU A 15 -3.12 7.41 -2.80
C GLU A 15 -3.29 8.87 -3.21
N ALA A 16 -4.47 9.45 -3.00
CA ALA A 16 -4.72 10.85 -3.31
C ALA A 16 -3.78 11.78 -2.54
N GLN A 17 -3.58 11.53 -1.25
CA GLN A 17 -2.68 12.33 -0.42
C GLN A 17 -1.21 12.20 -0.85
N LEU A 18 -0.76 11.00 -1.21
CA LEU A 18 0.61 10.80 -1.71
C LEU A 18 0.84 11.52 -3.03
N THR A 19 -0.17 11.54 -3.90
CA THR A 19 -0.10 12.21 -5.22
C THR A 19 0.00 13.73 -5.08
N GLU A 20 -0.62 14.31 -4.04
CA GLU A 20 -0.65 15.75 -3.78
C GLU A 20 0.58 16.27 -3.01
N ARG A 21 1.45 15.38 -2.50
CA ARG A 21 2.59 15.73 -1.66
C ARG A 21 3.93 15.55 -2.36
N GLU A 22 4.72 16.62 -2.41
CA GLU A 22 6.09 16.62 -2.94
C GLU A 22 7.16 16.66 -1.84
N ASP A 23 6.76 16.83 -0.59
CA ASP A 23 7.59 16.96 0.61
C ASP A 23 7.74 15.63 1.38
N ILE A 24 7.57 14.50 0.70
CA ILE A 24 7.82 13.17 1.27
C ILE A 24 9.17 12.69 0.75
N ASP A 25 10.12 12.45 1.66
CA ASP A 25 11.44 11.93 1.31
C ASP A 25 11.50 10.39 1.34
N VAL A 26 10.67 9.77 2.17
CA VAL A 26 10.67 8.31 2.39
C VAL A 26 9.25 7.78 2.50
N LEU A 27 8.94 6.74 1.73
CA LEU A 27 7.73 5.93 1.87
C LEU A 27 8.12 4.56 2.42
N ILE A 28 7.49 4.14 3.52
CA ILE A 28 7.69 2.82 4.11
C ILE A 28 6.43 1.98 3.92
N ASN A 29 6.46 1.07 2.94
CA ASN A 29 5.41 0.08 2.75
C ASN A 29 5.59 -1.09 3.73
N ASN A 30 5.21 -0.89 4.99
CA ASN A 30 5.37 -1.91 6.05
C ASN A 30 4.05 -2.58 6.47
N ALA A 31 2.90 -2.10 5.98
CA ALA A 31 1.63 -2.77 6.26
C ALA A 31 1.63 -4.14 5.59
N GLY A 32 1.25 -5.17 6.36
CA GLY A 32 1.29 -6.53 5.88
C GLY A 32 0.68 -7.49 6.89
N SER A 33 0.30 -8.66 6.37
CA SER A 33 -0.20 -9.77 7.17
C SER A 33 0.44 -11.07 6.67
N GLY A 34 0.60 -12.04 7.56
CA GLY A 34 1.14 -13.36 7.22
C GLY A 34 0.10 -14.45 7.44
N ALA A 35 0.03 -15.42 6.53
CA ALA A 35 -0.60 -16.71 6.83
C ALA A 35 0.44 -17.66 7.43
N LEU A 36 0.14 -18.21 8.61
CA LEU A 36 0.92 -19.28 9.21
C LEU A 36 0.26 -20.63 8.91
N GLY A 37 0.99 -21.54 8.28
CA GLY A 37 0.59 -22.92 8.03
C GLY A 37 0.44 -23.30 6.56
N PRO A 38 -0.01 -24.54 6.27
CA PRO A 38 -0.15 -25.03 4.90
C PRO A 38 -1.18 -24.23 4.10
N ILE A 39 -0.87 -23.92 2.84
CA ILE A 39 -1.76 -23.19 1.93
C ILE A 39 -3.13 -23.87 1.74
N SER A 40 -3.18 -25.20 1.82
CA SER A 40 -4.42 -25.99 1.73
C SER A 40 -5.41 -25.75 2.87
N LYS A 41 -4.98 -25.07 3.94
CA LYS A 41 -5.84 -24.68 5.07
C LYS A 41 -6.32 -23.23 4.98
N GLY A 42 -5.85 -22.45 4.00
CA GLY A 42 -6.29 -21.08 3.77
C GLY A 42 -7.69 -21.01 3.16
N THR A 43 -8.44 -19.97 3.48
CA THR A 43 -9.68 -19.62 2.79
C THR A 43 -9.36 -18.73 1.57
N ALA A 44 -10.24 -18.71 0.58
CA ALA A 44 -10.10 -17.82 -0.59
C ALA A 44 -9.98 -16.36 -0.14
N ASP A 45 -10.91 -15.89 0.71
CA ASP A 45 -10.92 -14.53 1.26
C ASP A 45 -9.63 -14.20 2.02
N GLY A 46 -9.09 -15.16 2.77
CA GLY A 46 -7.84 -14.96 3.50
C GLY A 46 -6.63 -14.82 2.57
N LEU A 47 -6.58 -15.61 1.49
CA LEU A 47 -5.54 -15.49 0.47
C LEU A 47 -5.67 -14.19 -0.32
N GLU A 48 -6.90 -13.76 -0.63
CA GLU A 48 -7.19 -12.49 -1.29
C GLU A 48 -6.73 -11.31 -0.43
N ASN A 49 -7.12 -11.28 0.84
CA ASN A 49 -6.70 -10.24 1.78
C ASN A 49 -5.16 -10.16 1.93
N LEU A 50 -4.45 -11.30 1.90
CA LEU A 50 -2.98 -11.29 1.89
C LEU A 50 -2.39 -10.66 0.64
N ILE A 51 -3.01 -10.88 -0.52
CA ILE A 51 -2.60 -10.25 -1.79
C ILE A 51 -2.92 -8.75 -1.75
N GLU A 52 -4.11 -8.38 -1.26
CA GLU A 52 -4.54 -6.99 -1.15
C GLU A 52 -3.56 -6.18 -0.30
N ILE A 53 -3.27 -6.64 0.93
CA ILE A 53 -2.40 -5.88 1.85
C ILE A 53 -0.92 -5.94 1.47
N ASN A 54 -0.40 -7.11 1.09
CA ASN A 54 1.05 -7.28 0.91
C ASN A 54 1.52 -7.03 -0.52
N ILE A 55 0.63 -6.97 -1.52
CA ILE A 55 1.01 -6.81 -2.93
C ILE A 55 0.32 -5.59 -3.54
N LEU A 56 -1.01 -5.56 -3.53
CA LEU A 56 -1.76 -4.53 -4.23
C LEU A 56 -1.56 -3.16 -3.58
N ALA A 57 -1.74 -3.06 -2.26
CA ALA A 57 -1.62 -1.80 -1.53
C ALA A 57 -0.24 -1.16 -1.72
N LEU A 58 0.84 -1.89 -1.44
CA LEU A 58 2.19 -1.33 -1.59
C LEU A 58 2.52 -0.90 -3.02
N THR A 59 2.01 -1.64 -4.02
CA THR A 59 2.27 -1.33 -5.43
C THR A 59 1.61 0.00 -5.80
N ARG A 60 0.36 0.17 -5.37
CA ARG A 60 -0.44 1.37 -5.58
C ARG A 60 0.12 2.58 -4.85
N LEU A 61 0.48 2.44 -3.58
CA LEU A 61 1.08 3.53 -2.80
C LEU A 61 2.45 3.95 -3.35
N THR A 62 3.27 3.00 -3.79
CA THR A 62 4.54 3.29 -4.46
C THR A 62 4.29 4.08 -5.74
N HIS A 63 3.33 3.65 -6.58
CA HIS A 63 2.97 4.36 -7.80
C HIS A 63 2.48 5.79 -7.52
N ALA A 64 1.63 5.98 -6.50
CA ALA A 64 1.11 7.29 -6.11
C ALA A 64 2.20 8.26 -5.61
N ALA A 65 3.25 7.75 -4.95
CA ALA A 65 4.35 8.57 -4.44
C ALA A 65 5.41 8.94 -5.51
N LEU A 66 5.45 8.24 -6.65
CA LEU A 66 6.47 8.46 -7.69
C LEU A 66 6.56 9.91 -8.21
N PRO A 67 5.45 10.63 -8.47
CA PRO A 67 5.54 12.02 -8.92
C PRO A 67 6.29 12.91 -7.93
N GLY A 68 5.95 12.84 -6.63
CA GLY A 68 6.61 13.62 -5.59
C GLY A 68 8.10 13.32 -5.47
N PHE A 69 8.49 12.03 -5.50
CA PHE A 69 9.91 11.63 -5.48
C PHE A 69 10.68 12.09 -6.72
N ARG A 70 10.03 12.21 -7.87
CA ARG A 70 10.67 12.76 -9.08
C ARG A 70 10.85 14.27 -9.00
N SER A 71 9.91 15.00 -8.41
CA SER A 71 10.04 16.44 -8.17
C SER A 71 11.17 16.74 -7.18
N SER A 72 11.35 15.94 -6.13
CA SER A 72 12.41 16.14 -5.14
C SER A 72 13.81 15.78 -5.63
N ALA A 73 13.95 14.87 -6.61
CA ALA A 73 15.23 14.45 -7.17
C ALA A 73 15.90 15.47 -8.11
N ILE A 74 15.23 16.57 -8.46
CA ILE A 74 15.72 17.60 -9.41
C ILE A 74 16.04 18.93 -8.70
N ASN A 75 16.03 18.96 -7.37
CA ASN A 75 16.43 20.13 -6.55
C ASN A 75 17.84 20.01 -5.98
#